data_AF-A0A0S3PQ06-F1
#
_entry.id   AF-A0A0S3PQ06-F1
#
_cell.length_a   1.000
_cell.length_b   1.000
_cell.length_c   1.000
_cell.angle_alpha   90.00
_cell.angle_beta   90.00
_cell.angle_gamma   90.00
#
_symmetry.space_group_name_H-M   'P 1'
#
loop_
_entity.id
_entity.type
_entity.pdbx_description
1 polymer ?
#
loop_
_entity_poly.entity_id
_entity_poly.type
_entity_poly.pdbx_seq_one_letter_code
_entity_poly.pdbx_strand_id
1 'polypeptide(L)' 'MTHIIDSVSLISSIGAAGFEHAQRQFDEIDAKSYDRHYVVVEDADLDLFKPFHRDRRVVLPLSVFLPEWLSATPVLR' A
#
# COMPACT_ATOMS: atom_id res chain seq x y z
N MET A 1 30.97 13.20 -6.93
CA MET A 1 30.06 13.00 -5.77
C MET A 1 28.87 12.23 -6.28
N THR A 2 28.88 10.92 -6.11
CA THR A 2 27.78 10.04 -6.53
C THR A 2 26.67 10.19 -5.50
N HIS A 3 25.52 10.75 -5.87
CA HIS A 3 24.32 10.67 -5.03
C HIS A 3 23.94 9.19 -4.96
N ILE A 4 24.34 8.52 -3.88
CA ILE A 4 23.77 7.24 -3.53
C ILE A 4 22.34 7.57 -3.10
N ILE A 5 21.35 6.99 -3.79
CA ILE A 5 19.96 7.08 -3.36
C ILE A 5 19.89 6.22 -2.10
N ASP A 6 20.09 6.84 -0.93
CA ASP A 6 20.20 6.13 0.35
C ASP A 6 18.86 5.58 0.86
N SER A 7 17.74 5.95 0.24
CA SER A 7 16.41 5.45 0.59
C SER A 7 15.53 5.30 -0.66
N VAL A 8 15.04 4.08 -0.87
CA VAL A 8 14.05 3.74 -1.91
C VAL A 8 12.76 3.35 -1.21
N SER A 9 11.67 4.04 -1.55
CA SER A 9 10.32 3.66 -1.13
C SER A 9 9.60 2.91 -2.24
N LEU A 10 8.91 1.84 -1.88
CA LEU A 10 8.12 1.03 -2.80
C LEU A 10 6.65 1.40 -2.68
N ILE A 11 5.96 1.52 -3.80
CA ILE A 11 4.51 1.72 -3.85
C ILE A 11 3.90 0.54 -4.61
N SER A 12 2.91 -0.11 -4.03
CA SER A 12 2.16 -1.20 -4.67
C SER A 12 0.67 -0.90 -4.57
N SER A 13 -0.06 -1.06 -5.68
CA SER A 13 -1.52 -1.04 -5.69
C SER A 13 -2.03 -2.47 -5.76
N ILE A 14 -2.90 -2.85 -4.82
CA ILE A 14 -3.51 -4.19 -4.75
C ILE A 14 -5.00 -4.04 -4.41
N GLY A 15 -5.86 -4.66 -5.21
CA GLY A 15 -7.29 -4.82 -4.90
C GLY A 15 -7.61 -6.20 -4.33
N ALA A 16 -8.86 -6.42 -3.91
CA ALA A 16 -9.36 -7.66 -3.28
C ALA A 16 -8.89 -8.97 -3.95
N ALA A 17 -8.91 -9.05 -5.29
CA ALA A 17 -8.49 -10.25 -6.04
C ALA A 17 -7.00 -10.62 -5.82
N GLY A 18 -6.16 -9.64 -5.45
CA GLY A 18 -4.76 -9.86 -5.14
C GLY A 18 -4.51 -10.30 -3.69
N PHE A 19 -5.51 -10.25 -2.80
CA PHE A 19 -5.35 -10.51 -1.37
C PHE A 19 -4.78 -11.89 -1.08
N GLU A 20 -5.27 -12.93 -1.76
CA GLU A 20 -4.82 -14.31 -1.56
C GLU A 20 -3.31 -14.50 -1.83
N HIS A 21 -2.74 -13.66 -2.68
CA HIS A 21 -1.34 -13.71 -3.06
C HIS A 21 -0.48 -12.64 -2.36
N ALA A 22 -1.11 -11.70 -1.66
CA ALA A 22 -0.47 -10.52 -1.10
C ALA A 22 0.61 -10.89 -0.07
N GLN A 23 0.34 -11.88 0.80
CA GLN A 23 1.31 -12.33 1.81
C GLN A 23 2.65 -12.74 1.17
N ARG A 24 2.60 -13.65 0.17
CA ARG A 24 3.80 -14.13 -0.50
C ARG A 24 4.56 -13.00 -1.20
N GLN A 25 3.84 -12.13 -1.89
CA GLN A 25 4.46 -10.99 -2.57
C GLN A 25 5.12 -10.03 -1.58
N PHE A 26 4.49 -9.77 -0.43
CA PHE A 26 5.05 -8.92 0.61
C PHE A 26 6.27 -9.54 1.27
N ASP A 27 6.29 -10.86 1.49
CA ASP A 27 7.48 -11.56 2.02
C ASP A 27 8.68 -11.45 1.06
N GLU A 28 8.44 -11.56 -0.25
CA GLU A 28 9.48 -11.35 -1.27
C GLU A 28 9.99 -9.90 -1.32
N ILE A 29 9.12 -8.92 -1.05
CA ILE A 29 9.49 -7.51 -0.95
C ILE A 29 10.27 -7.26 0.33
N ASP A 30 9.85 -7.82 1.46
CA ASP A 30 10.46 -7.68 2.79
C ASP A 30 11.92 -8.17 2.82
N ALA A 31 12.26 -9.13 1.95
CA ALA A 31 13.63 -9.60 1.76
C ALA A 31 14.54 -8.62 0.99
N LYS A 32 14.00 -7.54 0.42
CA LYS A 32 14.75 -6.54 -0.36
C LYS A 32 15.16 -5.34 0.51
N SER A 33 16.18 -4.62 0.05
CA SER A 33 16.57 -3.34 0.65
C SER A 33 15.63 -2.23 0.18
N TYR A 34 14.89 -1.64 1.12
CA TYR A 34 13.99 -0.51 0.91
C TYR A 34 13.83 0.23 2.25
N ASP A 35 13.31 1.44 2.25
CA ASP A 35 13.05 2.17 3.50
C ASP A 35 11.61 1.95 3.97
N ARG A 36 10.65 2.29 3.09
CA ARG A 36 9.21 2.11 3.28
C ARG A 36 8.56 1.36 2.13
N HIS A 37 7.54 0.57 2.43
CA HIS A 37 6.63 -0.03 1.46
C HIS A 37 5.21 0.49 1.71
N TYR A 38 4.70 1.30 0.79
CA TYR A 38 3.33 1.80 0.81
C TYR A 38 2.45 0.89 -0.04
N VAL A 39 1.45 0.28 0.59
CA VAL A 39 0.45 -0.54 -0.10
C VAL A 39 -0.83 0.27 -0.19
N VAL A 40 -1.17 0.70 -1.40
CA VAL A 40 -2.41 1.43 -1.68
C VAL A 40 -3.48 0.41 -2.02
N VAL A 41 -4.60 0.47 -1.32
CA VAL A 41 -5.74 -0.44 -1.51
C VAL A 41 -7.01 0.37 -1.70
N GLU A 42 -8.02 -0.23 -2.34
CA GLU A 42 -9.36 0.34 -2.35
C GLU A 42 -9.86 0.55 -0.91
N ASP A 43 -10.56 1.65 -0.66
CA ASP A 43 -11.06 2.00 0.68
C ASP A 43 -11.89 0.88 1.32
N ALA A 44 -12.70 0.19 0.52
CA ALA A 44 -13.52 -0.94 0.95
C ALA A 44 -12.69 -2.16 1.38
N ASP A 45 -11.47 -2.29 0.85
CA ASP A 45 -10.56 -3.40 1.14
C ASP A 45 -9.59 -3.07 2.28
N LEU A 46 -9.60 -1.84 2.83
CA LEU A 46 -8.64 -1.43 3.87
C LEU A 46 -8.63 -2.39 5.06
N ASP A 47 -9.81 -2.77 5.55
CA ASP A 47 -9.93 -3.70 6.68
C ASP A 47 -9.37 -5.09 6.38
N LEU A 48 -9.52 -5.55 5.15
CA LEU A 48 -8.98 -6.83 4.68
C LEU A 48 -7.45 -6.81 4.73
N PHE A 49 -6.82 -5.70 4.33
CA PHE A 49 -5.35 -5.57 4.26
C PHE A 49 -4.69 -5.06 5.54
N LYS A 50 -5.44 -4.55 6.53
CA LYS A 50 -4.92 -4.11 7.85
C LYS A 50 -3.91 -5.07 8.50
N PRO A 51 -4.10 -6.41 8.47
CA PRO A 51 -3.15 -7.35 9.07
C PRO A 51 -1.74 -7.31 8.46
N PHE A 52 -1.60 -6.77 7.25
CA PHE A 52 -0.29 -6.64 6.59
C PHE A 52 0.52 -5.42 7.04
N HIS A 53 0.00 -4.53 7.89
CA HIS A 53 0.81 -3.45 8.47
C HIS A 53 2.04 -4.00 9.23
N ARG A 54 3.19 -3.36 9.05
CA ARG A 54 4.46 -3.64 9.72
C ARG A 54 5.24 -2.36 9.93
N ASP A 55 6.36 -2.42 10.65
CA ASP A 55 7.22 -1.25 10.91
C ASP A 55 7.64 -0.52 9.63
N ARG A 56 7.98 -1.29 8.58
CA ARG A 56 8.42 -0.77 7.27
C ARG A 56 7.32 -0.78 6.20
N ARG A 57 6.11 -1.28 6.50
CA ARG A 57 5.00 -1.38 5.54
C ARG A 57 3.74 -0.69 6.03
N VAL A 58 3.26 0.27 5.25
CA VAL A 58 2.07 1.06 5.55
C VAL A 58 1.00 0.76 4.50
N VAL A 59 -0.12 0.20 4.94
CA VAL A 59 -1.32 0.08 4.11
C VAL A 59 -2.10 1.39 4.18
N LEU A 60 -2.50 1.91 3.01
CA LEU A 60 -3.17 3.19 2.85
C LEU A 60 -4.40 3.00 1.97
N PRO A 61 -5.57 3.57 2.34
CA PRO A 61 -6.71 3.59 1.44
C PRO A 61 -6.45 4.57 0.29
N LEU A 62 -6.98 4.28 -0.89
CA LEU A 62 -6.80 5.08 -2.10
C LEU A 62 -7.23 6.54 -1.89
N SER A 63 -8.28 6.76 -1.08
CA SER A 63 -8.81 8.09 -0.77
C SER A 63 -7.79 9.09 -0.19
N VAL A 64 -6.72 8.64 0.47
CA VAL A 64 -5.68 9.57 0.99
C VAL A 64 -4.89 10.28 -0.11
N PHE A 65 -4.95 9.78 -1.34
CA PHE A 65 -4.32 10.39 -2.51
C PHE A 65 -5.31 11.20 -3.36
N LEU A 66 -6.60 11.20 -3.00
CA LEU A 66 -7.58 12.00 -3.70
C LEU A 66 -7.51 13.46 -3.23
N PRO A 67 -7.63 14.44 -4.15
CA PRO A 67 -7.78 15.83 -3.78
C PRO A 67 -9.02 16.05 -2.90
N GLU A 68 -8.99 17.03 -2.01
CA GLU A 68 -10.11 17.32 -1.09
C GLU A 68 -11.46 17.58 -1.79
N TRP A 69 -11.41 18.05 -3.04
CA TRP A 69 -12.60 18.29 -3.87
C TRP A 69 -13.18 17.02 -4.50
N LEU A 70 -12.49 15.88 -4.41
CA LEU A 70 -12.90 14.59 -4.93
C LEU A 70 -13.07 13.60 -3.77
N SER A 71 -14.24 13.62 -3.14
CA SER A 71 -14.61 12.61 -2.15
C SER A 71 -15.07 11.33 -2.84
N ALA A 72 -14.72 10.16 -2.29
CA ALA A 72 -15.34 8.91 -2.67
C ALA A 72 -16.87 9.06 -2.58
N THR A 73 -17.57 8.70 -3.65
CA THR A 73 -19.03 8.74 -3.70
C THR A 73 -19.57 7.79 -2.62
N PRO A 74 -20.54 8.21 -1.79
CA PRO A 74 -21.12 7.31 -0.81
C PRO A 74 -21.69 6.09 -1.53
N VAL A 75 -21.35 4.90 -1.02
CA VAL A 75 -21.89 3.63 -1.53
C VAL A 75 -23.40 3.68 -1.37
N LEU A 76 -24.14 3.76 -2.48
CA LEU A 76 -25.58 3.54 -2.49
C LEU A 76 -25.81 2.08 -2.11
N ARG A 77 -26.14 1.85 -0.83
CA ARG A 77 -26.64 0.56 -0.33
C ARG A 77 -28.12 0.44 -0.60
#